data_AF-A0AA88XSZ7-F1
#
_entry.id   AF-A0AA88XSZ7-F1
#
_cell.length_a   1.000
_cell.length_b   1.000
_cell.length_c   1.000
_cell.angle_alpha   90.00
_cell.angle_beta   90.00
_cell.angle_gamma   90.00
#
_symmetry.space_group_name_H-M   'P 1'
#
loop_
_entity.id
_entity.type
_entity.pdbx_description
1 polymer ?
#
loop_
_entity_poly.entity_id
_entity_poly.type
_entity_poly.pdbx_seq_one_letter_code
_entity_poly.pdbx_strand_id
1 'polypeptide(L)'
;MGEKADLCAIASFETLPWVCRIEKFGVSIRIMGTKEMVVASILKGSGCKKDRLSILNEIQTVFGESPKIELVSNYLAIPLMSTAFLHPAILYAKWKDWDGKAVTEKPLFYQGVDHTAAQYLSSSSEEMMSTAREIERQQSGVDMKDVVPLIDWYKNHYSDQLVDDSSLMRALQTNKAYDGLVHPMKETSDGKFVPDFAYRYLSEDVPFGMAVQKGIAELAGVKTPVIDEVLTWAQEKIGKEYIIGSKLTGKDVPETRAPQNYGINNVADLFKH
;
A
#
# COMPACT_ATOMS: atom_id res chain seq x y z
N MET A 1 15.70 -17.50 0.05
CA MET A 1 16.50 -17.70 1.28
C MET A 1 16.93 -19.15 1.50
N GLY A 2 16.42 -20.14 0.75
CA GLY A 2 16.84 -21.54 0.86
C GLY A 2 16.66 -22.08 2.30
N GLU A 3 17.52 -23.01 2.71
CA GLU A 3 17.54 -23.60 4.07
C GLU A 3 17.65 -22.57 5.21
N LYS A 4 18.16 -21.36 4.93
CA LYS A 4 18.22 -20.29 5.95
C LYS A 4 16.84 -19.75 6.31
N ALA A 5 15.84 -19.88 5.42
CA ALA A 5 14.48 -19.46 5.74
C ALA A 5 13.92 -20.22 6.95
N ASP A 6 14.24 -21.51 7.07
CA ASP A 6 13.79 -22.38 8.16
C ASP A 6 14.30 -21.92 9.52
N LEU A 7 15.46 -21.27 9.56
CA LEU A 7 16.10 -20.81 10.79
C LEU A 7 15.70 -19.38 11.18
N CYS A 8 15.00 -18.66 10.30
CA CYS A 8 14.69 -17.25 10.46
C CYS A 8 13.20 -17.01 10.72
N ALA A 9 12.91 -15.79 11.17
CA ALA A 9 11.57 -15.22 11.09
C ALA A 9 11.60 -14.00 10.18
N ILE A 10 10.54 -13.81 9.40
CA ILE A 10 10.33 -12.66 8.54
C ILE A 10 9.25 -11.81 9.20
N ALA A 11 9.64 -10.63 9.67
CA ALA A 11 8.71 -9.62 10.16
C ALA A 11 8.42 -8.61 9.03
N SER A 12 7.15 -8.31 8.78
CA SER A 12 6.74 -7.31 7.78
C SER A 12 5.75 -6.34 8.40
N PHE A 13 6.05 -5.05 8.30
CA PHE A 13 5.26 -3.96 8.85
C PHE A 13 4.49 -3.28 7.72
N GLU A 14 3.29 -2.78 8.02
CA GLU A 14 2.45 -2.09 7.03
C GLU A 14 3.04 -0.73 6.58
N THR A 15 3.83 -0.08 7.44
CA THR A 15 4.27 1.31 7.27
C THR A 15 5.51 1.62 8.12
N LEU A 16 6.18 2.74 7.80
CA LEU A 16 7.16 3.33 8.72
C LEU A 16 6.49 3.79 10.03
N PRO A 17 7.10 3.53 11.19
CA PRO A 17 6.58 3.92 12.51
C PRO A 17 6.71 5.42 12.84
N TRP A 18 7.65 6.11 12.19
CA TRP A 18 7.91 7.54 12.39
C TRP A 18 7.83 8.31 11.07
N VAL A 19 7.32 9.53 11.15
CA VAL A 19 7.52 10.53 10.10
C VAL A 19 8.80 11.28 10.43
N CYS A 20 9.88 11.01 9.70
CA CYS A 20 11.19 11.60 9.97
C CYS A 20 11.88 12.15 8.71
N ARG A 21 12.83 13.05 8.94
CA ARG A 21 13.68 13.65 7.90
C ARG A 21 15.13 13.74 8.38
N ILE A 22 16.06 13.54 7.47
CA ILE A 22 17.47 13.83 7.72
C ILE A 22 17.63 15.35 7.81
N GLU A 23 18.24 15.82 8.89
CA GLU A 23 18.65 17.22 9.02
C GLU A 23 20.11 17.38 8.55
N LYS A 24 20.98 16.46 9.00
CA LYS A 24 22.38 16.38 8.57
C LYS A 24 22.76 14.92 8.34
N PHE A 25 23.16 14.63 7.10
CA PHE A 25 23.54 13.28 6.68
C PHE A 25 24.60 12.68 7.63
N GLY A 26 24.32 11.48 8.15
CA GLY A 26 25.20 10.75 9.06
C GLY A 26 25.33 11.33 10.47
N VAL A 27 24.60 12.40 10.82
CA VAL A 27 24.76 13.09 12.12
C VAL A 27 23.43 13.28 12.85
N SER A 28 22.39 13.79 12.20
CA SER A 28 21.11 14.07 12.88
C SER A 28 19.89 13.88 11.98
N ILE A 29 18.80 13.47 12.63
CA ILE A 29 17.46 13.30 12.06
C ILE A 29 16.45 14.01 12.94
N ARG A 30 15.39 14.53 12.32
CA ARG A 30 14.21 15.07 13.00
C ARG A 30 13.07 14.08 12.91
N ILE A 31 12.53 13.68 14.06
CA ILE A 31 11.24 12.99 14.14
C ILE A 31 10.17 14.07 14.22
N MET A 32 9.28 14.11 13.23
CA MET A 32 8.18 15.07 13.13
C MET A 32 6.89 14.49 13.72
N GLY A 33 6.78 13.17 13.79
CA GLY A 33 5.66 12.48 14.41
C GLY A 33 5.94 10.99 14.60
N THR A 34 5.30 10.42 15.61
CA THR A 34 5.33 8.99 15.94
C THR A 34 3.89 8.48 15.87
N LYS A 35 3.66 7.37 15.17
CA LYS A 35 2.34 6.74 15.16
C LYS A 35 2.01 6.20 16.55
N GLU A 36 0.72 6.11 16.90
CA GLU A 36 0.31 5.46 18.15
C GLU A 36 0.47 3.93 18.05
N MET A 37 0.17 3.37 16.89
CA MET A 37 0.20 1.94 16.61
C MET A 37 0.71 1.68 15.19
N VAL A 38 1.36 0.52 15.00
CA VAL A 38 1.67 -0.06 13.69
C VAL A 38 1.36 -1.55 13.71
N VAL A 39 0.85 -2.08 12.59
CA VAL A 39 0.58 -3.51 12.47
C VAL A 39 1.73 -4.23 11.76
N ALA A 40 2.03 -5.44 12.22
CA ALA A 40 3.07 -6.31 11.68
C ALA A 40 2.58 -7.75 11.49
N SER A 41 3.17 -8.45 10.54
CA SER A 41 3.10 -9.91 10.43
C SER A 41 4.44 -10.53 10.79
N ILE A 42 4.42 -11.75 11.33
CA ILE A 42 5.63 -12.53 11.59
C ILE A 42 5.42 -13.93 11.04
N LEU A 43 6.15 -14.25 9.97
CA LEU A 43 6.29 -15.60 9.44
C LEU A 43 7.51 -16.26 10.05
N LYS A 44 7.35 -17.49 10.53
CA LYS A 44 8.43 -18.26 11.16
C LYS A 44 8.80 -19.46 10.29
N GLY A 45 10.09 -19.64 10.06
CA GLY A 45 10.62 -20.92 9.64
C GLY A 45 10.43 -21.98 10.72
N SER A 46 10.32 -23.24 10.30
CA SER A 46 10.08 -24.39 11.18
C SER A 46 11.19 -24.60 12.23
N GLY A 47 12.43 -24.26 11.90
CA GLY A 47 13.58 -24.31 12.79
C GLY A 47 13.79 -23.05 13.66
N CYS A 48 12.98 -22.00 13.50
CA CYS A 48 13.08 -20.80 14.31
C CYS A 48 12.60 -21.08 15.75
N LYS A 49 13.50 -20.94 16.72
CA LYS A 49 13.23 -21.33 18.13
C LYS A 49 12.39 -20.31 18.90
N LYS A 50 12.52 -19.01 18.61
CA LYS A 50 11.72 -17.96 19.28
C LYS A 50 10.30 -18.02 18.78
N ASP A 51 9.30 -17.89 19.64
CA ASP A 51 7.90 -17.75 19.21
C ASP A 51 7.61 -16.33 18.70
N ARG A 52 6.43 -16.14 18.08
CA ARG A 52 6.04 -14.86 17.47
C ARG A 52 5.99 -13.72 18.50
N LEU A 53 5.53 -13.98 19.72
CA LEU A 53 5.39 -12.96 20.76
C LEU A 53 6.75 -12.53 21.30
N SER A 54 7.67 -13.49 21.49
CA SER A 54 9.06 -13.17 21.87
C SER A 54 9.74 -12.28 20.83
N ILE A 55 9.57 -12.57 19.53
CA ILE A 55 10.12 -11.76 18.45
C ILE A 55 9.49 -10.36 18.45
N LEU A 56 8.17 -10.27 18.60
CA LEU A 56 7.45 -9.00 18.67
C LEU A 56 7.96 -8.13 19.83
N ASN A 57 8.12 -8.72 21.02
CA ASN A 57 8.59 -8.02 22.22
C ASN A 57 10.02 -7.47 22.06
N GLU A 58 10.90 -8.21 21.38
CA GLU A 58 12.25 -7.73 21.06
C GLU A 58 12.20 -6.52 20.12
N ILE A 59 11.34 -6.55 19.09
CA ILE A 59 11.20 -5.40 18.19
C ILE A 59 10.55 -4.22 18.91
N GLN A 60 9.54 -4.45 19.75
CA GLN A 60 8.91 -3.42 20.57
C GLN A 60 9.92 -2.77 21.51
N THR A 61 10.84 -3.55 22.11
CA THR A 61 11.91 -3.02 22.97
C THR A 61 12.82 -2.05 22.21
N VAL A 62 13.10 -2.34 20.92
CA VAL A 62 13.90 -1.44 20.07
C VAL A 62 13.11 -0.17 19.70
N PHE A 63 11.80 -0.29 19.47
CA PHE A 63 10.94 0.87 19.16
C PHE A 63 10.69 1.75 20.38
N GLY A 64 10.74 1.18 21.60
CA GLY A 64 10.41 1.86 22.84
C GLY A 64 8.93 1.79 23.16
N GLU A 65 8.40 2.80 23.85
CA GLU A 65 7.01 2.84 24.32
C GLU A 65 5.99 3.07 23.19
N SER A 66 6.40 3.70 22.08
CA SER A 66 5.51 4.01 20.95
C SER A 66 6.26 4.03 19.61
N PRO A 67 5.64 3.58 18.50
CA PRO A 67 4.29 3.00 18.43
C PRO A 67 4.19 1.63 19.11
N LYS A 68 2.99 1.27 19.55
CA LYS A 68 2.66 -0.13 19.89
C LYS A 68 2.62 -0.96 18.62
N ILE A 69 3.18 -2.17 18.66
CA ILE A 69 3.16 -3.09 17.53
C ILE A 69 2.09 -4.16 17.76
N GLU A 70 1.12 -4.24 16.84
CA GLU A 70 0.10 -5.27 16.86
C GLU A 70 0.34 -6.32 15.77
N LEU A 71 -0.03 -7.57 16.04
CA LEU A 71 0.14 -8.65 15.07
C LEU A 71 -1.13 -8.88 14.27
N VAL A 72 -1.01 -8.87 12.93
CA VAL A 72 -2.07 -9.43 12.08
C VAL A 72 -2.17 -10.95 12.26
N SER A 73 -3.39 -11.45 12.07
CA SER A 73 -3.76 -12.85 12.06
C SER A 73 -3.08 -13.59 10.91
N ASN A 74 -2.96 -12.95 9.75
CA ASN A 74 -2.33 -13.51 8.56
C ASN A 74 -1.40 -12.52 7.85
N TYR A 75 -0.26 -13.01 7.35
CA TYR A 75 0.74 -12.17 6.69
C TYR A 75 0.26 -11.56 5.37
N LEU A 76 -0.69 -12.20 4.67
CA LEU A 76 -1.31 -11.65 3.45
C LEU A 76 -2.17 -10.42 3.72
N ALA A 77 -2.56 -10.18 4.98
CA ALA A 77 -3.25 -8.95 5.33
C ALA A 77 -2.38 -7.72 5.07
N ILE A 78 -1.06 -7.80 5.24
CA ILE A 78 -0.14 -6.66 5.00
C ILE A 78 -0.19 -6.19 3.54
N PRO A 79 0.08 -7.02 2.50
CA PRO A 79 0.00 -6.56 1.11
C PRO A 79 -1.43 -6.23 0.66
N LEU A 80 -2.47 -6.94 1.13
CA LEU A 80 -3.85 -6.67 0.73
C LEU A 80 -4.44 -5.41 1.38
N MET A 81 -4.05 -5.11 2.62
CA MET A 81 -4.35 -3.81 3.26
C MET A 81 -3.41 -2.70 2.83
N SER A 82 -2.28 -3.02 2.18
CA SER A 82 -1.32 -1.99 1.80
C SER A 82 -2.07 -0.93 1.00
N THR A 83 -1.92 0.33 1.42
CA THR A 83 -2.52 1.46 0.72
C THR A 83 -1.79 1.75 -0.60
N ALA A 84 -1.21 0.74 -1.24
CA ALA A 84 -0.46 0.83 -2.49
C ALA A 84 -1.31 1.38 -3.64
N PHE A 85 -2.61 1.11 -3.66
CA PHE A 85 -3.51 1.73 -4.65
C PHE A 85 -3.86 3.19 -4.31
N LEU A 86 -3.59 3.70 -3.10
CA LEU A 86 -4.01 5.03 -2.64
C LEU A 86 -3.43 6.15 -3.51
N HIS A 87 -2.09 6.22 -3.64
CA HIS A 87 -1.49 7.29 -4.42
C HIS A 87 -1.80 7.17 -5.92
N PRO A 88 -1.68 5.97 -6.55
CA PRO A 88 -2.04 5.80 -7.95
C PRO A 88 -3.50 6.13 -8.25
N ALA A 89 -4.46 5.74 -7.39
CA ALA A 89 -5.88 6.05 -7.60
C ALA A 89 -6.20 7.54 -7.48
N ILE A 90 -5.59 8.25 -6.51
CA ILE A 90 -5.75 9.72 -6.39
C ILE A 90 -5.16 10.43 -7.61
N LEU A 91 -3.96 10.00 -8.05
CA LEU A 91 -3.33 10.53 -9.26
C LEU A 91 -4.16 10.25 -10.51
N TYR A 92 -4.66 9.03 -10.65
CA TYR A 92 -5.51 8.61 -11.76
C TYR A 92 -6.78 9.46 -11.82
N ALA A 93 -7.54 9.53 -10.72
CA ALA A 93 -8.77 10.30 -10.68
C ALA A 93 -8.57 11.78 -11.01
N LYS A 94 -7.45 12.38 -10.58
CA LYS A 94 -7.13 13.79 -10.85
C LYS A 94 -6.63 14.05 -12.28
N TRP A 95 -5.85 13.14 -12.85
CA TRP A 95 -5.03 13.41 -14.04
C TRP A 95 -5.26 12.46 -15.22
N LYS A 96 -6.23 11.53 -15.15
CA LYS A 96 -6.53 10.61 -16.27
C LYS A 96 -6.88 11.33 -17.57
N ASP A 97 -7.64 12.42 -17.46
CA ASP A 97 -8.12 13.23 -18.59
C ASP A 97 -7.30 14.52 -18.77
N TRP A 98 -6.07 14.57 -18.24
CA TRP A 98 -5.24 15.78 -18.33
C TRP A 98 -4.87 16.09 -19.78
N ASP A 99 -5.18 17.32 -20.22
CA ASP A 99 -4.99 17.79 -21.60
C ASP A 99 -3.57 18.30 -21.90
N GLY A 100 -2.64 18.13 -20.96
CA GLY A 100 -1.25 18.60 -21.08
C GLY A 100 -1.03 20.06 -20.69
N LYS A 101 -2.08 20.81 -20.32
CA LYS A 101 -1.93 22.22 -19.93
C LYS A 101 -1.46 22.37 -18.49
N ALA A 102 -0.55 23.33 -18.27
CA ALA A 102 -0.08 23.67 -16.94
C ALA A 102 -1.15 24.40 -16.12
N VAL A 103 -1.18 24.13 -14.82
CA VAL A 103 -2.08 24.77 -13.84
C VAL A 103 -1.37 25.87 -13.05
N THR A 104 -2.10 26.86 -12.56
CA THR A 104 -1.52 28.02 -11.87
C THR A 104 -1.13 27.75 -10.42
N GLU A 105 -1.72 26.73 -9.80
CA GLU A 105 -1.46 26.35 -8.41
C GLU A 105 -1.31 24.83 -8.29
N LYS A 106 -0.59 24.39 -7.25
CA LYS A 106 -0.46 22.96 -6.95
C LYS A 106 -1.74 22.51 -6.24
N PRO A 107 -2.54 21.61 -6.83
CA PRO A 107 -3.76 21.14 -6.17
C PRO A 107 -3.40 20.34 -4.91
N LEU A 108 -4.25 20.43 -3.89
CA LEU A 108 -4.17 19.58 -2.70
C LEU A 108 -4.28 18.11 -3.11
N PHE A 109 -3.52 17.24 -2.44
CA PHE A 109 -3.48 15.81 -2.72
C PHE A 109 -4.62 15.08 -2.00
N TYR A 110 -4.41 14.69 -0.74
CA TYR A 110 -5.45 14.00 0.05
C TYR A 110 -6.66 14.90 0.31
N GLN A 111 -6.41 16.17 0.61
CA GLN A 111 -7.49 17.14 0.86
C GLN A 111 -8.23 17.58 -0.40
N GLY A 112 -7.69 17.25 -1.59
CA GLY A 112 -8.33 17.50 -2.87
C GLY A 112 -9.12 16.31 -3.41
N VAL A 113 -9.24 15.21 -2.66
CA VAL A 113 -10.01 14.02 -3.07
C VAL A 113 -11.48 14.39 -3.25
N ASP A 114 -12.00 14.12 -4.45
CA ASP A 114 -13.41 14.31 -4.81
C ASP A 114 -14.17 12.97 -4.78
N HIS A 115 -15.45 13.00 -5.19
CA HIS A 115 -16.28 11.80 -5.27
C HIS A 115 -15.71 10.73 -6.19
N THR A 116 -15.09 11.13 -7.31
CA THR A 116 -14.49 10.22 -8.28
C THR A 116 -13.33 9.49 -7.63
N ALA A 117 -12.38 10.22 -7.05
CA ALA A 117 -11.24 9.64 -6.35
C ALA A 117 -11.67 8.74 -5.19
N ALA A 118 -12.63 9.18 -4.37
CA ALA A 118 -13.16 8.38 -3.28
C ALA A 118 -13.81 7.07 -3.76
N GLN A 119 -14.46 7.08 -4.93
CA GLN A 119 -15.03 5.89 -5.55
C GLN A 119 -13.95 4.90 -6.00
N TYR A 120 -12.91 5.36 -6.72
CA TYR A 120 -11.78 4.50 -7.12
C TYR A 120 -11.08 3.88 -5.91
N LEU A 121 -10.88 4.64 -4.84
CA LEU A 121 -10.29 4.15 -3.59
C LEU A 121 -11.17 3.10 -2.90
N SER A 122 -12.47 3.38 -2.77
CA SER A 122 -13.41 2.46 -2.11
C SER A 122 -13.56 1.16 -2.91
N SER A 123 -13.64 1.25 -4.25
CA SER A 123 -13.73 0.07 -5.11
C SER A 123 -12.44 -0.74 -5.13
N SER A 124 -11.26 -0.11 -5.14
CA SER A 124 -9.98 -0.82 -5.01
C SER A 124 -9.88 -1.56 -3.67
N SER A 125 -10.35 -0.93 -2.58
CA SER A 125 -10.45 -1.57 -1.27
C SER A 125 -11.37 -2.79 -1.29
N GLU A 126 -12.55 -2.70 -1.92
CA GLU A 126 -13.50 -3.82 -2.01
C GLU A 126 -12.94 -4.99 -2.85
N GLU A 127 -12.15 -4.71 -3.89
CA GLU A 127 -11.46 -5.74 -4.67
C GLU A 127 -10.44 -6.53 -3.81
N MET A 128 -9.72 -5.84 -2.93
CA MET A 128 -8.78 -6.49 -2.00
C MET A 128 -9.51 -7.28 -0.90
N MET A 129 -10.61 -6.76 -0.38
CA MET A 129 -11.46 -7.49 0.56
C MET A 129 -12.09 -8.73 -0.08
N SER A 130 -12.57 -8.62 -1.32
CA SER A 130 -13.10 -9.76 -2.08
C SER A 130 -12.02 -10.82 -2.32
N THR A 131 -10.81 -10.39 -2.63
CA THR A 131 -9.63 -11.27 -2.74
C THR A 131 -9.35 -12.01 -1.43
N ALA A 132 -9.36 -11.29 -0.31
CA ALA A 132 -9.15 -11.87 1.02
C ALA A 132 -10.22 -12.91 1.39
N ARG A 133 -11.50 -12.59 1.17
CA ARG A 133 -12.63 -13.51 1.40
C ARG A 133 -12.51 -14.78 0.54
N GLU A 134 -12.10 -14.64 -0.72
CA GLU A 134 -11.96 -15.78 -1.62
C GLU A 134 -10.76 -16.68 -1.24
N ILE A 135 -9.66 -16.09 -0.77
CA ILE A 135 -8.53 -16.86 -0.21
C ILE A 135 -8.96 -17.66 1.02
N GLU A 136 -9.68 -17.04 1.95
CA GLU A 136 -10.21 -17.70 3.14
C GLU A 136 -11.16 -18.85 2.79
N ARG A 137 -11.97 -18.68 1.73
CA ARG A 137 -12.83 -19.74 1.19
C ARG A 137 -12.06 -20.90 0.57
N GLN A 138 -10.95 -20.63 -0.11
CA GLN A 138 -10.13 -21.64 -0.80
C GLN A 138 -9.16 -22.37 0.13
N GLN A 139 -8.71 -21.73 1.22
CA GLN A 139 -7.72 -22.26 2.13
C GLN A 139 -8.26 -22.37 3.56
N SER A 140 -8.63 -23.58 3.96
CA SER A 140 -9.13 -23.87 5.30
C SER A 140 -8.12 -23.47 6.39
N GLY A 141 -8.60 -22.81 7.44
CA GLY A 141 -7.80 -22.43 8.61
C GLY A 141 -7.00 -21.13 8.46
N VAL A 142 -7.14 -20.42 7.34
CA VAL A 142 -6.65 -19.05 7.17
C VAL A 142 -7.68 -18.08 7.75
N ASP A 143 -7.23 -17.09 8.49
CA ASP A 143 -8.05 -15.99 9.03
C ASP A 143 -7.64 -14.68 8.33
N MET A 144 -8.54 -14.13 7.53
CA MET A 144 -8.31 -12.88 6.79
C MET A 144 -9.04 -11.67 7.37
N LYS A 145 -9.54 -11.74 8.62
CA LYS A 145 -10.37 -10.69 9.24
C LYS A 145 -9.72 -9.31 9.29
N ASP A 146 -8.40 -9.27 9.28
CA ASP A 146 -7.65 -8.02 9.36
C ASP A 146 -7.66 -7.26 8.02
N VAL A 147 -8.09 -7.85 6.90
CA VAL A 147 -8.31 -7.10 5.65
C VAL A 147 -9.63 -6.35 5.72
N VAL A 148 -9.54 -5.10 6.20
CA VAL A 148 -10.70 -4.23 6.48
C VAL A 148 -10.95 -3.20 5.36
N PRO A 149 -12.14 -2.58 5.30
CA PRO A 149 -12.39 -1.42 4.45
C PRO A 149 -11.37 -0.30 4.69
N LEU A 150 -10.98 0.43 3.64
CA LEU A 150 -10.02 1.52 3.74
C LEU A 150 -10.45 2.62 4.74
N ILE A 151 -11.75 2.91 4.85
CA ILE A 151 -12.25 3.87 5.85
C ILE A 151 -12.01 3.38 7.28
N ASP A 152 -12.18 2.08 7.54
CA ASP A 152 -11.95 1.50 8.86
C ASP A 152 -10.45 1.48 9.18
N TRP A 153 -9.60 1.22 8.17
CA TRP A 153 -8.15 1.41 8.31
C TRP A 153 -7.83 2.87 8.71
N TYR A 154 -8.43 3.87 8.07
CA TYR A 154 -8.24 5.27 8.47
C TYR A 154 -8.70 5.56 9.90
N LYS A 155 -9.86 5.05 10.31
CA LYS A 155 -10.36 5.19 11.68
C LYS A 155 -9.42 4.56 12.70
N ASN A 156 -8.86 3.39 12.40
CA ASN A 156 -7.94 2.69 13.31
C ASN A 156 -6.58 3.39 13.44
N HIS A 157 -6.11 4.09 12.41
CA HIS A 157 -4.75 4.66 12.38
C HIS A 157 -4.68 6.18 12.57
N TYR A 158 -5.79 6.89 12.37
CA TYR A 158 -5.87 8.34 12.41
C TYR A 158 -7.03 8.86 13.27
N SER A 159 -7.60 8.06 14.17
CA SER A 159 -8.80 8.43 14.95
C SER A 159 -8.73 9.82 15.60
N ASP A 160 -7.57 10.21 16.11
CA ASP A 160 -7.29 11.50 16.76
C ASP A 160 -7.10 12.66 15.76
N GLN A 161 -6.78 12.35 14.50
CA GLN A 161 -6.52 13.30 13.42
C GLN A 161 -7.71 13.51 12.48
N LEU A 162 -8.72 12.63 12.50
CA LEU A 162 -9.94 12.75 11.70
C LEU A 162 -10.95 13.73 12.35
N VAL A 163 -11.35 14.76 11.62
CA VAL A 163 -12.42 15.69 12.08
C VAL A 163 -13.81 15.20 11.64
N ASP A 164 -13.92 14.60 10.47
CA ASP A 164 -15.16 14.08 9.90
C ASP A 164 -14.89 12.74 9.19
N ASP A 165 -15.34 11.64 9.79
CA ASP A 165 -15.15 10.27 9.33
C ASP A 165 -16.45 9.64 8.79
N SER A 166 -17.42 10.48 8.41
CA SER A 166 -18.73 10.07 7.86
C SER A 166 -18.63 9.33 6.52
N SER A 167 -17.52 9.54 5.79
CA SER A 167 -17.18 8.84 4.55
C SER A 167 -15.67 8.86 4.32
N LEU A 168 -15.16 8.00 3.44
CA LEU A 168 -13.74 7.99 3.07
C LEU A 168 -13.27 9.34 2.51
N MET A 169 -14.10 9.99 1.68
CA MET A 169 -13.79 11.31 1.14
C MET A 169 -13.61 12.34 2.25
N ARG A 170 -14.55 12.40 3.20
CA ARG A 170 -14.49 13.34 4.33
C ARG A 170 -13.34 13.04 5.27
N ALA A 171 -13.07 11.76 5.52
CA ALA A 171 -11.93 11.33 6.32
C ALA A 171 -10.62 11.83 5.70
N LEU A 172 -10.41 11.65 4.39
CA LEU A 172 -9.23 12.15 3.68
C LEU A 172 -9.15 13.69 3.64
N GLN A 173 -10.28 14.36 3.40
CA GLN A 173 -10.37 15.81 3.33
C GLN A 173 -10.07 16.52 4.65
N THR A 174 -10.43 15.87 5.76
CA THR A 174 -10.38 16.49 7.09
C THR A 174 -9.35 15.86 8.03
N ASN A 175 -8.54 14.94 7.53
CA ASN A 175 -7.41 14.40 8.28
C ASN A 175 -6.31 15.48 8.42
N LYS A 176 -6.12 15.96 9.65
CA LYS A 176 -5.13 17.00 9.98
C LYS A 176 -3.69 16.60 9.64
N ALA A 177 -3.39 15.31 9.61
CA ALA A 177 -2.07 14.82 9.21
C ALA A 177 -1.73 15.11 7.74
N TYR A 178 -2.71 15.52 6.93
CA TYR A 178 -2.56 15.81 5.50
C TYR A 178 -2.64 17.31 5.14
N ASP A 179 -2.69 18.19 6.13
CA ASP A 179 -2.82 19.63 5.93
C ASP A 179 -1.71 20.18 5.00
N GLY A 180 -2.14 20.78 3.89
CA GLY A 180 -1.25 21.46 2.94
C GLY A 180 -0.43 20.53 2.04
N LEU A 181 -0.64 19.21 2.09
CA LEU A 181 0.00 18.28 1.17
C LEU A 181 -0.59 18.44 -0.24
N VAL A 182 0.26 18.74 -1.22
CA VAL A 182 -0.11 18.96 -2.62
C VAL A 182 0.38 17.84 -3.52
N HIS A 183 -0.19 17.74 -4.72
CA HIS A 183 0.30 16.82 -5.74
C HIS A 183 1.79 17.05 -6.05
N PRO A 184 2.53 16.00 -6.42
CA PRO A 184 3.88 16.17 -6.95
C PRO A 184 3.78 16.86 -8.31
N MET A 185 4.39 18.05 -8.41
CA MET A 185 4.34 18.89 -9.60
C MET A 185 5.73 19.39 -9.98
N LYS A 186 6.00 19.50 -11.28
CA LYS A 186 7.14 20.24 -11.83
C LYS A 186 6.71 21.66 -12.14
N GLU A 187 7.54 22.62 -11.77
CA GLU A 187 7.36 24.02 -12.16
C GLU A 187 7.85 24.23 -13.59
N THR A 188 7.04 24.89 -14.41
CA THR A 188 7.37 25.28 -15.78
C THR A 188 8.11 26.61 -15.80
N SER A 189 8.73 26.96 -16.92
CA SER A 189 9.49 28.21 -17.06
C SER A 189 8.64 29.48 -16.89
N ASP A 190 7.32 29.39 -17.10
CA ASP A 190 6.36 30.48 -16.90
C ASP A 190 5.73 30.50 -15.48
N GLY A 191 6.29 29.74 -14.53
CA GLY A 191 5.85 29.72 -13.12
C GLY A 191 4.54 28.95 -12.88
N LYS A 192 4.10 28.14 -13.83
CA LYS A 192 2.96 27.23 -13.69
C LYS A 192 3.43 25.81 -13.34
N PHE A 193 2.49 24.88 -13.20
CA PHE A 193 2.76 23.54 -12.71
C PHE A 193 2.19 22.45 -13.63
N VAL A 194 2.95 21.38 -13.83
CA VAL A 194 2.51 20.15 -14.51
C VAL A 194 2.74 18.94 -13.60
N PRO A 195 1.92 17.88 -13.65
CA PRO A 195 2.07 16.71 -12.79
C PRO A 195 3.45 16.04 -13.00
N ASP A 196 4.11 15.72 -11.88
CA ASP A 196 5.36 14.95 -11.89
C ASP A 196 5.08 13.46 -11.73
N PHE A 197 4.84 12.76 -12.84
CA PHE A 197 4.65 11.31 -12.84
C PHE A 197 5.93 10.51 -12.54
N ALA A 198 7.11 11.14 -12.58
CA ALA A 198 8.36 10.49 -12.21
C ALA A 198 8.58 10.48 -10.68
N TYR A 199 7.69 11.13 -9.92
CA TYR A 199 7.71 11.06 -8.47
C TYR A 199 7.42 9.62 -8.00
N ARG A 200 8.01 9.26 -6.86
CA ARG A 200 8.05 7.88 -6.33
C ARG A 200 6.69 7.20 -6.15
N TYR A 201 5.59 7.94 -6.09
CA TYR A 201 4.25 7.38 -5.91
C TYR A 201 3.92 6.31 -6.96
N LEU A 202 4.23 6.54 -8.24
CA LEU A 202 3.97 5.52 -9.25
C LEU A 202 5.10 4.48 -9.32
N SER A 203 6.37 4.93 -9.25
CA SER A 203 7.50 4.02 -9.46
C SER A 203 7.71 3.02 -8.31
N GLU A 204 7.23 3.30 -7.10
CA GLU A 204 7.28 2.37 -5.97
C GLU A 204 5.97 1.58 -5.85
N ASP A 205 4.83 2.27 -5.78
CA ASP A 205 3.56 1.62 -5.42
C ASP A 205 3.05 0.70 -6.53
N VAL A 206 3.38 0.96 -7.80
CA VAL A 206 2.95 0.11 -8.92
C VAL A 206 3.68 -1.25 -8.90
N PRO A 207 5.02 -1.34 -9.07
CA PRO A 207 5.69 -2.64 -9.15
C PRO A 207 5.78 -3.40 -7.82
N PHE A 208 5.76 -2.69 -6.68
CA PHE A 208 5.99 -3.30 -5.36
C PHE A 208 4.74 -3.37 -4.49
N GLY A 209 3.62 -2.81 -4.93
CA GLY A 209 2.35 -2.84 -4.22
C GLY A 209 1.20 -3.33 -5.10
N MET A 210 0.73 -2.51 -6.05
CA MET A 210 -0.42 -2.83 -6.89
C MET A 210 -0.21 -4.07 -7.76
N ALA A 211 0.98 -4.28 -8.34
CA ALA A 211 1.29 -5.51 -9.07
C ALA A 211 1.28 -6.75 -8.15
N VAL A 212 1.67 -6.60 -6.88
CA VAL A 212 1.59 -7.68 -5.89
C VAL A 212 0.14 -8.00 -5.55
N GLN A 213 -0.67 -6.96 -5.27
CA GLN A 213 -2.11 -7.07 -5.03
C GLN A 213 -2.83 -7.74 -6.19
N LYS A 214 -2.57 -7.28 -7.42
CA LYS A 214 -3.11 -7.88 -8.64
C LYS A 214 -2.68 -9.34 -8.79
N GLY A 215 -1.41 -9.64 -8.53
CA GLY A 215 -0.90 -11.01 -8.60
C GLY A 215 -1.61 -11.93 -7.63
N ILE A 216 -1.80 -11.51 -6.37
CA ILE A 216 -2.54 -12.28 -5.36
C ILE A 216 -4.01 -12.46 -5.78
N ALA A 217 -4.66 -11.42 -6.29
CA ALA A 217 -6.05 -11.51 -6.78
C ALA A 217 -6.19 -12.48 -7.95
N GLU A 218 -5.23 -12.50 -8.88
CA GLU A 218 -5.20 -13.47 -9.97
C GLU A 218 -5.05 -14.92 -9.49
N LEU A 219 -4.23 -15.17 -8.46
CA LEU A 219 -4.11 -16.50 -7.85
C LEU A 219 -5.44 -16.96 -7.25
N ALA A 220 -6.17 -16.04 -6.61
CA ALA A 220 -7.49 -16.30 -6.04
C ALA A 220 -8.61 -16.38 -7.09
N GLY A 221 -8.35 -16.03 -8.35
CA GLY A 221 -9.38 -15.99 -9.40
C GLY A 221 -10.36 -14.82 -9.27
N VAL A 222 -10.00 -13.77 -8.52
CA VAL A 222 -10.84 -12.58 -8.30
C VAL A 222 -10.56 -11.54 -9.38
N LYS A 223 -11.63 -10.97 -9.95
CA LYS A 223 -11.54 -9.88 -10.91
C LYS A 223 -11.30 -8.56 -10.18
N THR A 224 -10.43 -7.73 -10.74
CA THR A 224 -10.00 -6.46 -10.14
C THR A 224 -10.07 -5.31 -11.16
N PRO A 225 -11.24 -5.05 -11.79
CA PRO A 225 -11.35 -4.10 -12.89
C PRO A 225 -10.85 -2.69 -12.56
N VAL A 226 -11.01 -2.23 -11.32
CA VAL A 226 -10.57 -0.89 -10.90
C VAL A 226 -9.05 -0.84 -10.77
N ILE A 227 -8.45 -1.85 -10.13
CA ILE A 227 -6.98 -1.99 -10.11
C ILE A 227 -6.43 -2.12 -11.53
N ASP A 228 -7.09 -2.87 -12.41
CA ASP A 228 -6.66 -3.07 -13.81
C ASP A 228 -6.63 -1.74 -14.57
N GLU A 229 -7.68 -0.93 -14.42
CA GLU A 229 -7.79 0.41 -15.03
C GLU A 229 -6.68 1.34 -14.52
N VAL A 230 -6.50 1.44 -13.19
CA VAL A 230 -5.49 2.31 -12.58
C VAL A 230 -4.06 1.84 -12.93
N LEU A 231 -3.79 0.54 -12.91
CA LEU A 231 -2.50 -0.03 -13.31
C LEU A 231 -2.17 0.27 -14.78
N THR A 232 -3.16 0.10 -15.68
CA THR A 232 -2.98 0.35 -17.12
C THR A 232 -2.59 1.81 -17.37
N TRP A 233 -3.25 2.76 -16.70
CA TRP A 233 -2.86 4.17 -16.79
C TRP A 233 -1.50 4.43 -16.16
N ALA A 234 -1.25 3.92 -14.95
CA ALA A 234 -0.05 4.22 -14.19
C ALA A 234 1.22 3.71 -14.87
N GLN A 235 1.18 2.50 -15.44
CA GLN A 235 2.32 1.90 -16.14
C GLN A 235 2.73 2.73 -17.36
N GLU A 236 1.76 3.28 -18.11
CA GLU A 236 2.04 4.18 -19.24
C GLU A 236 2.77 5.45 -18.78
N LYS A 237 2.35 6.03 -17.65
CA LYS A 237 2.98 7.25 -17.10
C LYS A 237 4.42 7.05 -16.66
N ILE A 238 4.80 5.83 -16.30
CA ILE A 238 6.18 5.48 -15.91
C ILE A 238 6.95 4.72 -17.00
N GLY A 239 6.39 4.58 -18.20
CA GLY A 239 7.05 3.94 -19.34
C GLY A 239 7.29 2.44 -19.15
N LYS A 240 6.37 1.75 -18.47
CA LYS A 240 6.43 0.32 -18.14
C LYS A 240 5.21 -0.41 -18.66
N GLU A 241 5.30 -1.73 -18.74
CA GLU A 241 4.20 -2.61 -19.11
C GLU A 241 4.16 -3.82 -18.17
N TYR A 242 3.25 -3.77 -17.19
CA TYR A 242 3.06 -4.84 -16.21
C TYR A 242 1.76 -5.62 -16.48
N ILE A 243 0.66 -4.92 -16.76
CA ILE A 243 -0.62 -5.51 -17.11
C ILE A 243 -0.90 -5.34 -18.61
N ILE A 244 -1.46 -6.38 -19.23
CA ILE A 244 -2.04 -6.35 -20.58
C ILE A 244 -3.50 -6.82 -20.46
N GLY A 245 -4.45 -5.94 -20.76
CA GLY A 245 -5.87 -6.17 -20.47
C GLY A 245 -6.08 -6.33 -18.96
N SER A 246 -6.50 -7.52 -18.53
CA SER A 246 -6.73 -7.84 -17.11
C SER A 246 -5.69 -8.79 -16.51
N LYS A 247 -4.53 -8.95 -17.17
CA LYS A 247 -3.54 -9.99 -16.86
C LYS A 247 -2.14 -9.43 -16.66
N LEU A 248 -1.47 -9.78 -15.56
CA LEU A 248 -0.05 -9.48 -15.29
C LEU A 248 0.86 -10.29 -16.21
N THR A 249 0.94 -9.87 -17.45
CA THR A 249 1.66 -10.54 -18.54
C THR A 249 2.49 -9.56 -19.37
N GLY A 250 2.64 -8.32 -18.91
CA GLY A 250 3.48 -7.32 -19.55
C GLY A 250 4.97 -7.65 -19.47
N LYS A 251 5.76 -7.09 -20.39
CA LYS A 251 7.20 -7.39 -20.50
C LYS A 251 8.01 -7.02 -19.25
N ASP A 252 7.54 -6.06 -18.45
CA ASP A 252 8.24 -5.55 -17.26
C ASP A 252 7.80 -6.27 -15.97
N VAL A 253 6.87 -7.24 -16.03
CA VAL A 253 6.44 -8.05 -14.87
C VAL A 253 7.62 -8.61 -14.05
N PRO A 254 8.74 -9.09 -14.63
CA PRO A 254 9.89 -9.57 -13.87
C PRO A 254 10.53 -8.55 -12.91
N GLU A 255 10.28 -7.26 -13.09
CA GLU A 255 10.76 -6.19 -12.18
C GLU A 255 9.89 -6.03 -10.92
N THR A 256 8.70 -6.62 -10.93
CA THR A 256 7.73 -6.54 -9.83
C THR A 256 8.02 -7.59 -8.74
N ARG A 257 7.34 -7.43 -7.60
CA ARG A 257 7.30 -8.46 -6.54
C ARG A 257 6.06 -9.34 -6.60
N ALA A 258 5.40 -9.43 -7.75
CA ALA A 258 4.22 -10.28 -7.91
C ALA A 258 4.57 -11.75 -7.58
N PRO A 259 3.69 -12.49 -6.88
CA PRO A 259 3.98 -13.85 -6.41
C PRO A 259 4.36 -14.82 -7.55
N GLN A 260 3.82 -14.60 -8.75
CA GLN A 260 4.10 -15.38 -9.95
C GLN A 260 5.59 -15.38 -10.33
N ASN A 261 6.31 -14.27 -10.10
CA ASN A 261 7.77 -14.19 -10.34
C ASN A 261 8.58 -15.14 -9.48
N TYR A 262 7.98 -15.64 -8.39
CA TYR A 262 8.61 -16.54 -7.43
C TYR A 262 8.08 -17.97 -7.53
N GLY A 263 7.38 -18.31 -8.63
CA GLY A 263 6.85 -19.65 -8.86
C GLY A 263 5.60 -20.00 -8.06
N ILE A 264 4.92 -19.00 -7.49
CA ILE A 264 3.64 -19.16 -6.79
C ILE A 264 2.52 -19.05 -7.82
N ASN A 265 1.81 -20.15 -8.08
CA ASN A 265 0.88 -20.25 -9.22
C ASN A 265 -0.58 -20.47 -8.80
N ASN A 266 -0.85 -20.70 -7.53
CA ASN A 266 -2.20 -20.81 -6.97
C ASN A 266 -2.24 -20.35 -5.50
N VAL A 267 -3.44 -20.24 -4.92
CA VAL A 267 -3.62 -19.82 -3.51
C VAL A 267 -2.89 -20.74 -2.53
N ALA A 268 -2.91 -22.06 -2.75
CA ALA A 268 -2.25 -23.00 -1.83
C ALA A 268 -0.74 -22.80 -1.77
N ASP A 269 -0.10 -22.39 -2.88
CA ASP A 269 1.33 -22.09 -2.93
C ASP A 269 1.72 -20.91 -2.02
N LEU A 270 0.82 -19.96 -1.75
CA LEU A 270 1.07 -18.87 -0.80
C LEU A 270 1.33 -19.41 0.61
N PHE A 271 0.75 -20.54 0.98
CA PHE A 271 0.83 -21.08 2.34
C PHE A 271 1.86 -22.21 2.48
N LYS A 272 2.59 -22.57 1.42
CA LYS A 272 3.68 -23.54 1.48
C LYS A 272 4.93 -22.84 2.02
N HIS A 273 5.28 -23.12 3.26
CA HIS A 273 6.49 -22.65 3.95
C HIS A 273 7.18 -23.80 4.65
#